data_AF-A0A7X9SQK9-F1
#
_entry.id   AF-A0A7X9SQK9-F1
#
_cell.length_a   1.000
_cell.length_b   1.000
_cell.length_c   1.000
_cell.angle_alpha   90.00
_cell.angle_beta   90.00
_cell.angle_gamma   90.00
#
_symmetry.space_group_name_H-M   'P 1'
#
loop_
_entity.id
_entity.type
_entity.pdbx_description
1 polymer ?
#
loop_
_entity_poly.entity_id
_entity_poly.type
_entity_poly.pdbx_seq_one_letter_code
_entity_poly.pdbx_strand_id
1 'polypeptide(L)'
;MSKKLNIIEAMKMPIGTKFEVLKEDGTKDICNVKIIEALERKGSKKLVVDNRAYIEIVVSDFVSTATFIPIQQPVSFMEAIEEGSEDKKIKVVMDRITFPKHFADALNKYMSLNEIFKFMSEHLSRVGIRNVIKEGKWYIEESEADFNE
;
A
#
# COMPACT_ATOMS: atom_id res chain seq x y z
N MET A 1 -11.41 -4.08 -1.30
CA MET A 1 -11.55 -2.67 -0.89
C MET A 1 -10.62 -2.45 0.30
N SER A 2 -9.91 -1.32 0.38
CA SER A 2 -9.01 -1.06 1.52
C SER A 2 -9.80 -0.96 2.82
N LYS A 3 -9.43 -1.79 3.81
CA LYS A 3 -10.08 -1.86 5.13
C LYS A 3 -10.02 -0.49 5.81
N LYS A 4 -11.15 -0.02 6.35
CA LYS A 4 -11.22 1.20 7.15
C LYS A 4 -10.95 0.85 8.60
N LEU A 5 -9.92 1.43 9.19
CA LEU A 5 -9.49 1.16 10.55
C LEU A 5 -9.69 2.38 11.45
N ASN A 6 -10.04 2.14 12.71
CA ASN A 6 -9.89 3.18 13.74
C ASN A 6 -8.43 3.24 14.23
N ILE A 7 -8.10 4.25 15.05
CA ILE A 7 -6.74 4.46 15.54
C ILE A 7 -6.17 3.26 16.33
N ILE A 8 -7.01 2.54 17.09
CA ILE A 8 -6.58 1.38 17.88
C ILE A 8 -6.23 0.21 16.97
N GLU A 9 -7.01 -0.01 15.91
CA GLU A 9 -6.72 -1.03 14.91
C GLU A 9 -5.48 -0.67 14.08
N ALA A 10 -5.34 0.60 13.69
CA ALA A 10 -4.15 1.08 12.98
C ALA A 10 -2.87 0.87 13.80
N MET A 11 -2.91 1.07 15.13
CA MET A 11 -1.77 0.82 16.02
C MET A 11 -1.32 -0.65 16.07
N LYS A 12 -2.18 -1.60 15.71
CA LYS A 12 -1.83 -3.03 15.67
C LYS A 12 -1.13 -3.42 14.37
N MET A 13 -1.18 -2.56 13.35
CA MET A 13 -0.53 -2.82 12.07
C MET A 13 1.00 -2.76 12.22
N PRO A 14 1.75 -3.47 11.35
CA PRO A 14 3.21 -3.44 11.38
C PRO A 14 3.78 -2.02 11.36
N ILE A 15 4.86 -1.81 12.12
CA ILE A 15 5.62 -0.55 12.08
C ILE A 15 6.04 -0.26 10.64
N GLY A 16 5.85 0.98 10.21
CA GLY A 16 6.12 1.40 8.84
C GLY A 16 4.95 1.30 7.87
N THR A 17 3.82 0.72 8.27
CA THR A 17 2.56 0.83 7.52
C THR A 17 2.21 2.30 7.31
N LYS A 18 1.79 2.63 6.08
CA LYS A 18 1.35 3.98 5.71
C LYS A 18 -0.17 4.01 5.63
N PHE A 19 -0.77 5.12 6.04
CA PHE A 19 -2.22 5.31 5.97
C PHE A 19 -2.58 6.63 5.31
N GLU A 20 -3.71 6.63 4.61
CA GLU A 20 -4.51 7.82 4.36
C GLU A 20 -5.43 8.02 5.57
N VAL A 21 -5.48 9.24 6.11
CA VAL A 21 -6.31 9.57 7.28
C VAL A 21 -7.45 10.49 6.86
N LEU A 22 -8.68 10.04 7.07
CA LEU A 22 -9.88 10.83 6.87
C LEU A 22 -10.37 11.37 8.21
N LYS A 23 -10.73 12.64 8.28
CA LYS A 23 -11.46 13.20 9.42
C LYS A 23 -12.93 12.78 9.39
N GLU A 24 -13.61 13.05 10.49
CA GLU A 24 -15.04 12.74 10.70
C GLU A 24 -15.97 13.38 9.66
N ASP A 25 -15.62 14.58 9.19
CA ASP A 25 -16.32 15.31 8.14
C ASP A 25 -16.01 14.80 6.72
N GLY A 26 -15.24 13.70 6.62
CA GLY A 26 -14.79 13.12 5.35
C GLY A 26 -13.66 13.90 4.69
N THR A 27 -13.17 14.99 5.29
CA THR A 27 -12.03 15.73 4.74
C THR A 27 -10.77 14.88 4.85
N LYS A 28 -10.03 14.81 3.74
CA LYS A 28 -8.73 14.15 3.68
C LYS A 28 -7.73 15.05 4.39
N ASP A 29 -7.22 14.63 5.53
CA ASP A 29 -5.99 15.23 6.02
C ASP A 29 -4.86 14.67 5.15
N ILE A 30 -4.11 15.56 4.50
CA ILE A 30 -3.16 15.25 3.40
C ILE A 30 -1.92 14.48 3.89
N CYS A 31 -1.96 13.90 5.08
CA CYS A 31 -0.83 13.36 5.77
C CYS A 31 -0.80 11.85 5.53
N ASN A 32 0.02 11.40 4.56
CA ASN A 32 0.44 9.99 4.51
C ASN A 32 1.20 9.70 5.81
N VAL A 33 0.52 9.14 6.80
CA VAL A 33 1.10 8.89 8.11
C VAL A 33 1.80 7.55 8.10
N LYS A 34 3.07 7.51 8.50
CA LYS A 34 3.83 6.27 8.72
C LYS A 34 3.93 6.01 10.21
N ILE A 35 3.54 4.83 10.66
CA ILE A 35 3.71 4.42 12.07
C ILE A 35 5.20 4.29 12.36
N ILE A 36 5.68 5.08 13.32
CA ILE A 36 7.07 5.02 13.81
C ILE A 36 7.13 4.33 15.17
N GLU A 37 6.12 4.55 16.01
CA GLU A 37 6.06 3.99 17.35
C GLU A 37 4.59 3.85 17.80
N ALA A 38 4.29 2.72 18.43
CA ALA A 38 3.04 2.46 19.14
C ALA A 38 3.39 2.06 20.59
N LEU A 39 3.14 2.95 21.55
CA LEU A 39 3.37 2.68 22.97
C LEU A 39 2.05 2.55 23.72
N GLU A 40 1.95 1.51 24.55
CA GLU A 40 0.92 1.38 25.57
C GLU A 40 1.61 1.49 26.94
N ARG A 41 1.50 2.65 27.60
CA ARG A 41 2.04 2.87 28.95
C ARG A 41 0.97 3.47 29.84
N LYS A 42 0.64 2.78 30.95
CA LYS A 42 -0.22 3.25 32.05
C LYS A 42 -1.49 3.98 31.57
N GLY A 43 -2.26 3.37 30.66
CA GLY A 43 -3.52 3.92 30.16
C GLY A 43 -3.40 4.95 29.03
N SER A 44 -2.19 5.35 28.63
CA SER A 44 -1.95 6.18 27.45
C SER A 44 -1.50 5.32 26.27
N LYS A 45 -2.21 5.46 25.14
CA LYS A 45 -1.81 4.93 23.84
C LYS A 45 -1.23 6.09 23.01
N LYS A 46 -0.13 5.88 22.30
CA LYS A 46 0.48 6.93 21.47
C LYS A 46 0.82 6.36 20.10
N LEU A 47 0.42 7.08 19.05
CA LEU A 47 0.75 6.79 17.67
C LEU A 47 1.64 7.92 17.15
N VAL A 48 2.92 7.65 16.90
CA VAL A 48 3.82 8.62 16.28
C VAL A 48 3.77 8.46 14.77
N VAL A 49 3.49 9.56 14.06
CA VAL A 49 3.36 9.58 12.62
C VAL A 49 4.34 10.53 11.96
N ASP A 50 5.05 10.06 10.94
CA ASP A 50 5.87 10.93 10.10
C ASP A 50 5.03 11.54 8.97
N ASN A 51 4.90 12.86 8.94
CA ASN A 51 4.46 13.62 7.76
C ASN A 51 5.41 14.78 7.45
N ARG A 52 6.73 14.52 7.40
CA ARG A 52 7.79 15.53 7.18
C ARG A 52 7.91 16.61 8.27
N ALA A 53 7.10 16.50 9.33
CA ALA A 53 7.11 17.40 10.48
C ALA A 53 7.12 16.64 11.83
N TYR A 54 7.24 15.31 11.83
CA TYR A 54 7.17 14.45 13.01
C TYR A 54 6.00 14.82 13.94
N ILE A 55 4.82 14.30 13.64
CA ILE A 55 3.61 14.62 14.40
C ILE A 55 3.33 13.49 15.39
N GLU A 56 3.23 13.83 16.65
CA GLU A 56 2.84 12.88 17.70
C GLU A 56 1.31 12.93 17.88
N ILE A 57 0.62 11.83 17.56
CA ILE A 57 -0.81 11.69 17.84
C ILE A 57 -0.94 10.95 19.18
N VAL A 58 -1.27 11.70 20.24
CA VAL A 58 -1.55 11.14 21.56
C VAL A 58 -2.99 10.66 21.58
N VAL A 59 -3.20 9.37 21.86
CA VAL A 59 -4.53 8.75 22.00
C VAL A 59 -5.02 9.03 23.43
N SER A 60 -5.26 10.30 23.77
CA SER A 60 -5.92 10.68 25.03
C SER A 60 -7.31 11.22 24.75
N ASP A 61 -8.33 10.59 25.35
CA ASP A 61 -9.77 10.89 25.52
C ASP A 61 -10.60 11.45 24.35
N PHE A 62 -9.98 11.89 23.27
CA PHE A 62 -10.60 11.93 21.96
C PHE A 62 -10.37 10.56 21.31
N VAL A 63 -11.40 9.73 21.41
CA VAL A 63 -11.68 8.70 20.41
C VAL A 63 -11.89 9.44 19.07
N SER A 64 -10.82 9.96 18.49
CA SER A 64 -10.89 10.80 17.29
C SER A 64 -11.22 9.87 16.13
N THR A 65 -12.51 9.70 15.88
CA THR A 65 -13.32 9.95 14.67
C THR A 65 -12.66 9.95 13.28
N ALA A 66 -11.33 9.84 13.23
CA ALA A 66 -10.55 9.66 12.04
C ALA A 66 -10.57 8.20 11.58
N THR A 67 -10.71 8.01 10.28
CA THR A 67 -10.60 6.71 9.62
C THR A 67 -9.22 6.58 9.00
N PHE A 68 -8.50 5.52 9.36
CA PHE A 68 -7.20 5.16 8.82
C PHE A 68 -7.40 4.12 7.71
N ILE A 69 -6.95 4.43 6.50
CA ILE A 69 -7.03 3.55 5.35
C ILE A 69 -5.59 3.13 4.99
N PRO A 70 -5.22 1.85 5.17
CA PRO A 70 -3.89 1.37 4.82
C PRO A 70 -3.59 1.62 3.35
N ILE A 71 -2.41 2.17 3.07
CA ILE A 71 -1.87 2.32 1.73
C ILE A 71 -0.93 1.16 1.51
N GLN A 72 -1.35 0.20 0.68
CA GLN A 72 -0.52 -0.92 0.27
C GLN A 72 0.84 -0.41 -0.24
N GLN A 73 1.93 -0.95 0.32
CA GLN A 73 3.27 -0.70 -0.18
C GLN A 73 3.60 -1.70 -1.29
N PRO A 74 4.41 -1.31 -2.27
CA PRO A 74 4.82 -2.26 -3.29
C PRO A 74 5.66 -3.37 -2.68
N VAL A 75 5.40 -4.61 -3.12
CA VAL A 75 6.17 -5.80 -2.78
C VAL A 75 7.32 -5.98 -3.76
N SER A 76 8.24 -6.89 -3.44
CA SER A 76 9.28 -7.28 -4.39
C SER A 76 8.68 -8.07 -5.57
N PHE A 77 9.39 -8.12 -6.71
CA PHE A 77 9.00 -8.99 -7.81
C PHE A 77 8.86 -10.44 -7.36
N MET A 78 9.84 -10.96 -6.60
CA MET A 78 9.83 -12.36 -6.13
C MET A 78 8.61 -12.67 -5.28
N GLU A 79 8.28 -11.79 -4.33
CA GLU A 79 7.09 -11.90 -3.48
C GLU A 79 5.80 -11.85 -4.31
N ALA A 80 5.72 -10.98 -5.32
CA ALA A 80 4.59 -10.94 -6.23
C ALA A 80 4.45 -12.22 -7.08
N ILE A 81 5.54 -12.94 -7.37
CA ILE A 81 5.50 -14.24 -8.06
C ILE A 81 5.05 -15.34 -7.11
N GLU A 82 5.54 -15.35 -5.88
CA GLU A 82 5.19 -16.36 -4.87
C GLU A 82 3.72 -16.25 -4.45
N GLU A 83 3.23 -15.03 -4.25
CA GLU A 83 1.83 -14.77 -3.88
C GLU A 83 0.88 -14.68 -5.06
N GLY A 84 1.38 -14.42 -6.27
CA GLY A 84 0.62 -14.37 -7.52
C GLY A 84 0.17 -15.74 -8.01
N SER A 85 -0.33 -16.59 -7.12
CA SER A 85 -1.00 -17.86 -7.41
C SER A 85 -2.37 -17.62 -8.05
N GLU A 86 -3.04 -18.68 -8.53
CA GLU A 86 -4.23 -18.62 -9.40
C GLU A 86 -5.37 -17.71 -8.90
N ASP A 87 -5.43 -17.43 -7.60
CA ASP A 87 -6.51 -16.68 -6.97
C ASP A 87 -6.20 -15.20 -6.70
N LYS A 88 -4.93 -14.77 -6.76
CA LYS A 88 -4.54 -13.37 -6.50
C LYS A 88 -4.15 -12.64 -7.79
N LYS A 89 -4.68 -11.43 -7.96
CA LYS A 89 -4.31 -10.55 -9.08
C LYS A 89 -3.16 -9.63 -8.69
N ILE A 90 -2.34 -9.29 -9.68
CA ILE A 90 -1.16 -8.44 -9.54
C ILE A 90 -1.35 -7.18 -10.38
N LYS A 91 -0.85 -6.05 -9.88
CA LYS A 91 -0.78 -4.77 -10.59
C LYS A 91 0.66 -4.29 -10.60
N VAL A 92 1.15 -3.80 -11.73
CA VAL A 92 2.50 -3.25 -11.85
C VAL A 92 2.45 -1.79 -12.25
N VAL A 93 3.03 -0.93 -11.42
CA VAL A 93 3.10 0.51 -11.69
C VAL A 93 4.52 0.86 -12.14
N MET A 94 4.62 1.42 -13.34
CA MET A 94 5.88 1.92 -13.93
C MET A 94 5.89 3.46 -13.94
N ASP A 95 7.09 4.05 -13.86
CA ASP A 95 7.27 5.47 -14.11
C ASP A 95 7.03 5.79 -15.60
N ARG A 96 6.10 6.70 -15.88
CA ARG A 96 5.70 7.10 -17.24
C ARG A 96 6.73 8.00 -17.91
N ILE A 97 7.70 8.54 -17.16
CA ILE A 97 8.80 9.35 -17.70
C ILE A 97 9.79 8.43 -18.42
N THR A 98 10.06 7.25 -17.86
CA THR A 98 11.08 6.32 -18.37
C THR A 98 10.49 5.13 -19.13
N PHE A 99 9.19 4.85 -18.97
CA PHE A 99 8.50 3.75 -19.63
C PHE A 99 7.37 4.25 -20.53
N PRO A 100 7.19 3.68 -21.74
CA PRO A 100 6.15 4.13 -22.66
C PRO A 100 4.76 4.10 -22.01
N LYS A 101 4.08 5.25 -22.03
CA LYS A 101 2.80 5.46 -21.32
C LYS A 101 1.75 4.38 -21.59
N HIS A 102 1.58 3.98 -22.85
CA HIS A 102 0.59 2.98 -23.22
C HIS A 102 0.86 1.61 -22.59
N PHE A 103 2.14 1.23 -22.44
CA PHE A 103 2.50 0.00 -21.74
C PHE A 103 2.35 0.14 -20.21
N ALA A 104 2.72 1.29 -19.65
CA ALA A 104 2.50 1.56 -18.23
C ALA A 104 1.00 1.51 -17.87
N ASP A 105 0.13 2.06 -18.72
CA ASP A 105 -1.32 2.07 -18.51
C ASP A 105 -1.94 0.66 -18.62
N ALA A 106 -1.37 -0.20 -19.47
CA ALA A 106 -1.80 -1.59 -19.60
C ALA A 106 -1.48 -2.42 -18.35
N LEU A 107 -0.28 -2.24 -17.78
CA LEU A 107 0.19 -2.93 -16.58
C LEU A 107 -0.40 -2.37 -15.28
N ASN A 108 -0.88 -1.12 -15.29
CA ASN A 108 -1.48 -0.45 -14.13
C ASN A 108 -2.94 -0.87 -13.88
N LYS A 109 -3.21 -2.18 -13.90
CA LYS A 109 -4.49 -2.81 -13.57
C LYS A 109 -4.20 -4.13 -12.86
N TYR A 110 -5.10 -4.53 -11.95
CA TYR A 110 -5.02 -5.84 -11.34
C TYR A 110 -5.43 -6.91 -12.36
N MET A 111 -4.51 -7.82 -12.66
CA MET A 111 -4.68 -8.92 -13.61
C MET A 111 -3.87 -10.14 -13.16
N SER A 112 -4.12 -11.30 -13.76
CA SER A 112 -3.35 -12.50 -13.41
C SER A 112 -1.89 -12.37 -13.81
N LEU A 113 -1.01 -13.09 -13.11
CA LEU A 113 0.41 -13.09 -13.41
C LEU A 113 0.71 -13.60 -14.84
N ASN A 114 -0.09 -14.56 -15.33
CA ASN A 114 -0.01 -15.07 -16.69
C ASN A 114 -0.31 -14.00 -17.74
N GLU A 115 -1.32 -13.15 -17.50
CA GLU A 115 -1.63 -12.03 -18.39
C GLU A 115 -0.49 -11.00 -18.43
N ILE A 116 0.13 -10.71 -17.29
CA ILE A 116 1.29 -9.81 -17.20
C ILE A 116 2.45 -10.38 -18.02
N PHE A 117 2.81 -11.65 -17.82
CA PHE A 117 3.91 -12.27 -18.55
C PHE A 117 3.65 -12.36 -20.04
N LYS A 118 2.42 -12.70 -20.44
CA LYS A 118 2.01 -12.70 -21.84
C LYS A 118 2.19 -11.30 -22.46
N PHE A 119 1.63 -10.28 -21.82
CA PHE A 119 1.76 -8.90 -22.27
C PHE A 119 3.23 -8.46 -22.41
N MET A 120 4.05 -8.75 -21.39
CA MET A 120 5.47 -8.43 -21.42
C MET A 120 6.19 -9.14 -22.57
N SER A 121 5.87 -10.40 -22.83
CA SER A 121 6.50 -11.18 -23.91
C SER A 121 6.08 -10.73 -25.31
N GLU A 122 4.83 -10.29 -25.49
CA GLU A 122 4.28 -9.90 -26.79
C GLU A 122 4.62 -8.47 -27.18
N HIS A 123 4.80 -7.58 -26.19
CA HIS A 123 4.88 -6.14 -26.44
C HIS A 123 6.19 -5.48 -26.01
N LEU A 124 6.97 -6.08 -25.11
CA LEU A 124 8.19 -5.47 -24.58
C LEU A 124 9.45 -6.13 -25.16
N SER A 125 10.46 -5.31 -25.40
CA SER A 125 11.81 -5.82 -25.66
C SER A 125 12.40 -6.45 -24.39
N ARG A 126 13.46 -7.25 -24.52
CA ARG A 126 14.19 -7.82 -23.37
C ARG A 126 14.61 -6.75 -22.35
N VAL A 127 14.98 -5.57 -22.83
CA VAL A 127 15.33 -4.42 -21.97
C VAL A 127 14.08 -3.90 -21.25
N GLY A 128 12.95 -3.78 -21.96
CA GLY A 128 11.68 -3.39 -21.36
C GLY A 128 11.23 -4.34 -20.26
N ILE A 129 11.29 -5.66 -20.50
CA ILE A 129 10.97 -6.68 -19.49
C ILE A 129 11.88 -6.53 -18.26
N ARG A 130 13.20 -6.36 -18.48
CA ARG A 130 14.16 -6.17 -17.40
C ARG A 130 13.84 -4.93 -16.55
N ASN A 131 13.43 -3.83 -17.20
CA ASN A 131 13.06 -2.61 -16.50
C ASN A 131 11.80 -2.81 -15.66
N VAL A 132 10.79 -3.52 -16.19
CA VAL A 132 9.57 -3.85 -15.42
C VAL A 132 9.90 -4.68 -14.18
N ILE A 133 10.74 -5.70 -14.32
CA ILE A 133 11.15 -6.55 -13.18
C ILE A 133 11.91 -5.74 -12.12
N LYS A 134 12.80 -4.84 -12.52
CA LYS A 134 13.69 -4.10 -11.60
C LYS A 134 13.08 -2.86 -10.99
N GLU A 135 12.33 -2.10 -11.77
CA GLU A 135 11.86 -0.76 -11.43
C GLU A 135 10.34 -0.72 -11.22
N GLY A 136 9.63 -1.77 -11.63
CA GLY A 136 8.21 -1.90 -11.40
C GLY A 136 7.87 -1.96 -9.93
N LYS A 137 6.82 -1.23 -9.55
CA LYS A 137 6.20 -1.32 -8.24
C LYS A 137 5.09 -2.36 -8.32
N TRP A 138 5.28 -3.49 -7.66
CA TRP A 138 4.38 -4.64 -7.71
C TRP A 138 3.39 -4.57 -6.56
N TYR A 139 2.12 -4.83 -6.83
CA TYR A 139 1.03 -4.77 -5.86
C TYR A 139 0.18 -6.01 -6.00
N ILE A 140 -0.16 -6.65 -4.89
CA ILE A 140 -1.02 -7.84 -4.85
C ILE A 140 -2.45 -7.40 -4.51
N GLU A 141 -3.47 -7.99 -5.13
CA GLU A 141 -4.86 -7.70 -4.76
C GLU A 141 -5.12 -8.29 -3.38
N GLU A 142 -5.31 -7.42 -2.38
CA GLU A 142 -5.67 -7.82 -1.02
C GLU A 142 -7.17 -8.10 -0.94
N SER A 143 -7.52 -9.28 -0.43
CA SER A 143 -8.87 -9.64 -0.03
C SER A 143 -9.13 -9.17 1.41
N GLU A 144 -10.39 -9.01 1.82
CA GLU A 144 -10.72 -8.58 3.19
C GLU A 144 -10.23 -9.56 4.28
N ALA A 145 -9.91 -10.81 3.91
CA ALA A 145 -9.45 -11.87 4.80
C ALA A 145 -7.96 -11.75 5.18
N ASP A 146 -7.14 -11.08 4.36
CA ASP A 146 -5.68 -11.02 4.52
C ASP A 146 -5.20 -10.12 5.69
N PHE A 147 -6.12 -9.54 6.45
CA PHE A 147 -5.86 -8.58 7.53
C PHE A 147 -6.31 -9.05 8.93
N ASN A 148 -6.59 -10.36 9.09
CA ASN A 148 -7.11 -10.94 10.33
C ASN A 148 -6.18 -11.99 10.97
N GLU A 149 -4.94 -12.15 10.48
CA GLU A 149 -3.89 -12.94 11.13
C GLU A 149 -2.89 -12.04 11.88
#